data_AF-A0A9Q4GTV8-F1
#
_entry.id   AF-A0A9Q4GTV8-F1
#
_cell.length_a   1.000
_cell.length_b   1.000
_cell.length_c   1.000
_cell.angle_alpha   90.00
_cell.angle_beta   90.00
_cell.angle_gamma   90.00
#
_symmetry.space_group_name_H-M   'P 1'
#
loop_
_entity.id
_entity.type
_entity.pdbx_description
1 polymer ?
#
loop_
_entity_poly.entity_id
_entity_poly.type
_entity_poly.pdbx_seq_one_letter_code
_entity_poly.pdbx_strand_id
1 'polypeptide(L)'
;MLSFVLFSALQRGLGMALLVLEILGVGFWMVFEAWYTSADLALQAQDIALHVTLSATLILLWLTAHDVRRLYSDNKTLQMQVLALRRQDTETGILTYQEFQYRFESIWANLKRRSETGFLLKITLPSMKHVKDSVRQEVSRTALASVRSHYDIVGLAPNDDILVILQNTTEEGVRLVRGRFLDLLSISLSAHVLERIVVADLKIDLSHQDSGSWLERAVPQASHAEQEHQGT
;
A
#
# COMPACT_ATOMS: atom_id res chain seq x y z
N MET A 1 20.23 22.29 -19.17
CA MET A 1 20.06 20.84 -18.95
C MET A 1 20.79 20.37 -17.69
N LEU A 2 22.09 20.67 -17.53
CA LEU A 2 22.84 20.30 -16.31
C LEU A 2 22.33 20.99 -15.03
N SER A 3 22.01 22.28 -15.12
CA SER A 3 21.46 23.07 -14.01
C SER A 3 20.10 22.54 -13.52
N PHE A 4 19.22 22.14 -14.44
CA PHE A 4 17.94 21.51 -14.09
C PHE A 4 18.11 20.24 -13.25
N VAL A 5 19.02 19.34 -13.65
CA VAL A 5 19.29 18.10 -12.91
C VAL A 5 19.89 18.41 -11.53
N LEU A 6 20.81 19.38 -11.45
CA LEU A 6 21.45 19.80 -10.21
C LEU A 6 20.44 20.40 -9.22
N PHE A 7 19.54 21.26 -9.70
CA PHE A 7 18.44 21.81 -8.91
C PHE A 7 17.47 20.72 -8.47
N SER A 8 17.20 19.74 -9.34
CA SER A 8 16.26 18.63 -9.12
C SER A 8 16.70 17.63 -8.03
N ALA A 9 17.98 17.61 -7.65
CA ALA A 9 18.53 16.64 -6.70
C ALA A 9 18.76 17.19 -5.28
N LEU A 10 18.82 18.51 -5.12
CA LEU A 10 19.27 19.15 -3.88
C LEU A 10 18.13 19.53 -2.91
N GLN A 11 18.46 19.63 -1.62
CA GLN A 11 17.54 20.05 -0.54
C GLN A 11 16.95 21.45 -0.80
N ARG A 12 15.72 21.71 -0.32
CA ARG A 12 14.92 22.91 -0.67
C ARG A 12 15.69 24.24 -0.59
N GLY A 13 16.49 24.44 0.46
CA GLY A 13 17.29 25.67 0.64
C GLY A 13 18.50 25.78 -0.29
N LEU A 14 19.21 24.67 -0.55
CA LEU A 14 20.39 24.65 -1.42
C LEU A 14 20.02 24.86 -2.90
N GLY A 15 18.87 24.34 -3.32
CA GLY A 15 18.38 24.55 -4.69
C GLY A 15 18.14 26.03 -5.02
N MET A 16 17.56 26.78 -4.09
CA MET A 16 17.34 28.22 -4.24
C MET A 16 18.68 28.99 -4.23
N ALA A 17 19.59 28.66 -3.33
CA ALA A 17 20.89 29.32 -3.25
C ALA A 17 21.71 29.15 -4.54
N LEU A 18 21.71 27.95 -5.12
CA LEU A 18 22.37 27.69 -6.40
C LEU A 18 21.69 28.44 -7.56
N LEU A 19 20.36 28.58 -7.55
CA LEU A 19 19.63 29.32 -8.59
C LEU A 19 20.05 30.79 -8.58
N VAL A 20 20.09 31.39 -7.40
CA VAL A 20 20.54 32.77 -7.20
C VAL A 20 22.00 32.92 -7.63
N LEU A 21 22.86 31.96 -7.29
CA LEU A 21 24.26 31.98 -7.68
C LEU A 21 24.44 31.87 -9.20
N GLU A 22 23.67 31.02 -9.89
CA GLU A 22 23.70 30.89 -11.35
C GLU A 22 23.25 32.19 -12.03
N ILE A 23 22.14 32.78 -11.58
CA ILE A 23 21.65 34.06 -12.10
C ILE A 23 22.70 35.16 -11.90
N LEU A 24 23.20 35.34 -10.68
CA LEU A 24 24.21 36.36 -10.39
C LEU A 24 25.51 36.12 -11.16
N GLY A 25 25.96 34.86 -11.26
CA GLY A 25 27.17 34.49 -11.97
C GLY A 25 27.10 34.87 -13.46
N VAL A 26 25.97 34.57 -14.12
CA VAL A 26 25.74 34.98 -15.52
C VAL A 26 25.68 36.50 -15.62
N GLY A 27 24.99 37.19 -14.71
CA GLY A 27 24.91 38.66 -14.71
C GLY A 27 26.27 39.33 -14.58
N PHE A 28 27.09 38.89 -13.63
CA PHE A 28 28.46 39.40 -13.45
C PHE A 28 29.36 39.09 -14.65
N TRP A 29 29.21 37.92 -15.26
CA TRP A 29 29.95 37.57 -16.48
C TRP A 29 29.63 38.51 -17.64
N MET A 30 28.34 38.81 -17.87
CA MET A 30 27.92 39.74 -18.92
C MET A 30 28.44 41.16 -18.67
N VAL A 31 28.44 41.63 -17.41
CA VAL A 31 29.04 42.93 -17.05
C VAL A 31 30.54 42.95 -17.33
N PHE A 32 31.26 41.88 -16.98
CA PHE A 32 32.69 41.75 -17.22
C PHE A 32 33.01 41.78 -18.72
N GLU A 33 32.24 41.04 -19.53
CA GLU A 33 32.42 41.00 -20.98
C GLU A 33 32.17 42.38 -21.62
N ALA A 34 31.09 43.05 -21.23
CA ALA A 34 30.74 44.38 -21.74
C ALA A 34 31.85 45.42 -21.45
N TRP A 35 32.51 45.34 -20.29
CA TRP A 35 33.68 46.17 -19.99
C TRP A 35 34.89 45.82 -20.84
N TYR A 36 35.16 44.53 -21.05
CA TYR A 36 36.32 44.09 -21.81
C TYR A 36 36.21 44.46 -23.30
N THR A 37 35.01 44.36 -23.87
CA THR A 37 34.76 44.63 -25.30
C THR A 37 34.40 46.08 -25.60
N SER A 38 34.24 46.93 -24.56
CA SER A 38 33.72 48.30 -24.69
C SER A 38 32.39 48.33 -25.45
N ALA A 39 31.48 47.43 -25.05
CA ALA A 39 30.20 47.24 -25.72
C ALA A 39 29.37 48.53 -25.78
N ASP A 40 28.80 48.82 -26.94
CA ASP A 40 27.90 49.95 -27.15
C ASP A 40 26.57 49.75 -26.38
N LEU A 41 25.87 50.84 -26.10
CA LEU A 41 24.64 50.89 -25.32
C LEU A 41 23.56 49.94 -25.87
N ALA A 42 23.47 49.81 -27.19
CA ALA A 42 22.51 48.92 -27.84
C ALA A 42 22.76 47.43 -27.51
N LEU A 43 24.04 47.01 -27.47
CA LEU A 43 24.43 45.65 -27.12
C LEU A 43 24.16 45.38 -25.64
N GLN A 44 24.50 46.33 -24.76
CA GLN A 44 24.21 46.22 -23.33
C GLN A 44 22.70 46.09 -23.05
N ALA A 45 21.85 46.84 -23.76
CA ALA A 45 20.41 46.73 -23.62
C ALA A 45 19.88 45.35 -24.03
N GLN A 46 20.44 44.77 -25.10
CA GLN A 46 20.11 43.42 -25.55
C GLN A 46 20.55 42.36 -24.53
N ASP A 47 21.74 42.49 -23.96
CA ASP A 47 22.26 41.58 -22.94
C ASP A 47 21.43 41.62 -21.65
N ILE A 48 21.00 42.81 -21.23
CA ILE A 48 20.09 42.97 -20.09
C ILE A 48 18.75 42.26 -20.37
N ALA A 49 18.16 42.46 -21.55
CA ALA A 49 16.90 41.81 -21.91
C ALA A 49 17.03 40.28 -21.94
N LEU A 50 18.13 39.78 -22.48
CA LEU A 50 18.44 38.35 -22.50
C LEU A 50 18.62 37.80 -21.07
N HIS A 51 19.34 38.52 -20.21
CA HIS A 51 19.57 38.13 -18.83
C HIS A 51 18.28 38.08 -18.00
N VAL A 52 17.41 39.07 -18.15
CA VAL A 52 16.10 39.10 -17.49
C VAL A 52 15.23 37.93 -17.95
N THR A 53 15.21 37.65 -19.25
CA THR A 53 14.44 36.54 -19.83
C THR A 53 14.95 35.18 -19.34
N LEU A 54 16.28 35.00 -19.32
CA LEU A 54 16.92 33.80 -18.78
C LEU A 54 16.57 33.61 -17.30
N SER A 55 16.70 34.67 -16.50
CA SER A 55 16.41 34.64 -15.07
C SER A 55 14.96 34.27 -14.78
N ALA A 56 14.01 34.90 -15.49
CA ALA A 56 12.59 34.56 -15.38
C ALA A 56 12.33 33.09 -15.72
N THR A 57 12.95 32.59 -16.79
CA THR A 57 12.81 31.19 -17.22
C THR A 57 13.37 30.22 -16.18
N LEU A 58 14.55 30.50 -15.62
CA LEU A 58 15.17 29.68 -14.58
C LEU A 58 14.34 29.67 -13.29
N ILE A 59 13.77 30.81 -12.89
CA ILE A 59 12.87 30.90 -11.73
C ILE A 59 11.61 30.08 -11.94
N LEU A 60 10.95 30.22 -13.10
CA LEU A 60 9.75 29.44 -13.44
C LEU A 60 10.04 27.93 -13.46
N LEU A 61 11.19 27.55 -14.03
CA LEU A 61 11.63 26.17 -14.05
C LEU A 61 11.85 25.61 -12.64
N TRP A 62 12.50 26.39 -11.77
CA TRP A 62 12.73 26.00 -10.37
C TRP A 62 11.42 25.86 -9.59
N LEU A 63 10.49 26.82 -9.73
CA LEU A 63 9.16 26.75 -9.12
C LEU A 63 8.40 25.49 -9.55
N THR A 64 8.41 25.20 -10.85
CA THR A 64 7.75 24.01 -11.40
C THR A 64 8.35 22.73 -10.83
N ALA A 65 9.69 22.63 -10.78
CA ALA A 65 10.36 21.46 -10.20
C ALA A 65 10.06 21.30 -8.71
N HIS A 66 10.01 22.41 -7.97
CA HIS A 66 9.66 22.42 -6.55
C HIS A 66 8.23 21.90 -6.32
N ASP A 67 7.26 22.41 -7.08
CA ASP A 67 5.86 22.01 -6.94
C ASP A 67 5.63 20.56 -7.33
N VAL A 68 6.27 20.07 -8.39
CA VAL A 68 6.20 18.65 -8.78
C VAL A 68 6.68 17.74 -7.64
N ARG A 69 7.79 18.07 -6.97
CA ARG A 69 8.28 17.27 -5.83
C ARG A 69 7.34 17.31 -4.64
N ARG A 70 6.79 18.49 -4.34
CA ARG A 70 5.80 18.63 -3.28
C ARG A 70 4.58 17.76 -3.56
N LEU A 71 4.01 17.87 -4.77
CA LEU A 71 2.88 17.06 -5.20
C LEU A 71 3.18 15.57 -5.12
N TYR A 72 4.38 15.12 -5.51
CA TYR A 72 4.78 13.72 -5.38
C TYR A 72 4.83 13.25 -3.92
N SER A 73 5.42 14.05 -3.03
CA SER A 73 5.49 13.74 -1.59
C SER A 73 4.10 13.70 -0.95
N ASP A 74 3.26 14.68 -1.27
CA ASP A 74 1.89 14.77 -0.78
C ASP A 74 1.05 13.59 -1.31
N ASN A 75 1.20 13.23 -2.59
CA ASN A 75 0.55 12.07 -3.19
C ASN A 75 0.94 10.77 -2.49
N LYS A 76 2.24 10.54 -2.26
CA LYS A 76 2.72 9.35 -1.55
C LYS A 76 2.14 9.27 -0.13
N THR A 77 2.08 10.40 0.57
CA THR A 77 1.53 10.49 1.93
C THR A 77 0.04 10.19 1.93
N LEU A 78 -0.71 10.80 1.00
CA LEU A 78 -2.14 10.56 0.82
C LEU A 78 -2.43 9.11 0.44
N GLN A 79 -1.61 8.47 -0.41
CA GLN A 79 -1.73 7.05 -0.72
C GLN A 79 -1.56 6.19 0.52
N MET A 80 -0.56 6.48 1.37
CA MET A 80 -0.38 5.75 2.63
C MET A 80 -1.56 5.96 3.59
N GLN A 81 -2.10 7.17 3.69
CA GLN A 81 -3.28 7.46 4.50
C GLN A 81 -4.53 6.75 3.96
N VAL A 82 -4.71 6.73 2.63
CA VAL A 82 -5.79 5.97 1.99
C VAL A 82 -5.63 4.49 2.27
N LEU A 83 -4.43 3.92 2.18
CA LEU A 83 -4.15 2.53 2.56
C LEU A 83 -4.46 2.25 4.03
N ALA A 84 -4.09 3.16 4.94
CA ALA A 84 -4.38 3.01 6.36
C ALA A 84 -5.88 3.13 6.68
N LEU A 85 -6.62 3.92 5.91
CA LEU A 85 -8.08 4.08 6.05
C LEU A 85 -8.88 3.02 5.27
N ARG A 86 -8.23 2.21 4.44
CA ARG A 86 -8.91 1.19 3.66
C ARG A 86 -9.38 0.06 4.57
N ARG A 87 -10.69 -0.15 4.51
CA ARG A 87 -11.38 -1.25 5.18
C ARG A 87 -11.35 -2.55 4.36
N GLN A 88 -11.03 -2.47 3.07
CA GLN A 88 -11.03 -3.59 2.14
C GLN A 88 -9.79 -3.56 1.23
N ASP A 89 -9.34 -4.74 0.85
CA ASP A 89 -8.37 -4.96 -0.21
C ASP A 89 -8.97 -4.59 -1.58
N THR A 90 -8.21 -3.89 -2.42
CA THR A 90 -8.72 -3.27 -3.65
C THR A 90 -8.83 -4.26 -4.81
N GLU A 91 -8.04 -5.33 -4.79
CA GLU A 91 -7.98 -6.30 -5.88
C GLU A 91 -9.00 -7.42 -5.71
N THR A 92 -9.34 -7.72 -4.46
CA THR A 92 -10.15 -8.89 -4.09
C THR A 92 -11.45 -8.53 -3.38
N GLY A 93 -11.56 -7.34 -2.78
CA GLY A 93 -12.73 -6.89 -2.04
C GLY A 93 -12.87 -7.50 -0.64
N ILE A 94 -11.94 -8.34 -0.20
CA ILE A 94 -11.93 -8.89 1.17
C ILE A 94 -11.51 -7.82 2.19
N LEU A 95 -11.83 -8.01 3.46
CA LEU A 95 -11.51 -7.04 4.51
C LEU A 95 -10.00 -7.01 4.78
N THR A 96 -9.47 -5.83 5.11
CA THR A 96 -8.14 -5.73 5.72
C THR A 96 -8.17 -6.38 7.10
N TYR A 97 -7.01 -6.80 7.62
CA TYR A 97 -6.96 -7.47 8.94
C TYR A 97 -7.61 -6.63 10.04
N GLN A 98 -7.35 -5.32 10.04
CA GLN A 98 -7.92 -4.39 11.02
C GLN A 98 -9.45 -4.32 10.93
N GLU A 99 -10.01 -4.20 9.73
CA GLU A 99 -11.47 -4.19 9.54
C GLU A 99 -12.08 -5.56 9.86
N PHE A 100 -11.39 -6.65 9.53
CA PHE A 100 -11.81 -8.00 9.88
C PHE A 100 -11.92 -8.16 11.40
N GLN A 101 -10.91 -7.74 12.16
CA GLN A 101 -10.94 -7.74 13.64
C GLN A 101 -12.10 -6.90 14.17
N TYR A 102 -12.25 -5.67 13.67
CA TYR A 102 -13.33 -4.77 14.09
C TYR A 102 -14.73 -5.38 13.86
N ARG A 103 -14.96 -5.99 12.69
CA ARG A 103 -16.24 -6.68 12.43
C ARG A 103 -16.38 -7.94 13.27
N PHE A 104 -15.29 -8.68 13.49
CA PHE A 104 -15.31 -9.88 14.30
C PHE A 104 -15.72 -9.61 15.74
N GLU A 105 -15.32 -8.49 16.34
CA GLU A 105 -15.80 -8.07 17.68
C GLU A 105 -17.34 -7.98 17.74
N SER A 106 -17.94 -7.39 16.71
CA SER A 106 -19.41 -7.28 16.61
C SER A 106 -20.07 -8.65 16.44
N ILE A 107 -19.46 -9.52 15.63
CA ILE A 107 -19.91 -10.91 15.43
C ILE A 107 -19.84 -11.69 16.73
N TRP A 108 -18.71 -11.60 17.43
CA TRP A 108 -18.49 -12.27 18.71
C TRP A 108 -19.56 -11.89 19.74
N ALA A 109 -19.82 -10.59 19.90
CA ALA A 109 -20.86 -10.10 20.79
C ALA A 109 -22.25 -10.66 20.43
N ASN A 110 -22.57 -10.76 19.13
CA ASN A 110 -23.83 -11.34 18.65
C ASN A 110 -23.93 -12.84 18.94
N LEU A 111 -22.88 -13.62 18.63
CA LEU A 111 -22.82 -15.05 18.89
C LEU A 111 -22.98 -15.34 20.38
N LYS A 112 -22.27 -14.59 21.23
CA LYS A 112 -22.35 -14.72 22.71
C LYS A 112 -23.73 -14.38 23.24
N ARG A 113 -24.34 -13.28 22.76
CA ARG A 113 -25.68 -12.86 23.21
C ARG A 113 -26.77 -13.85 22.81
N ARG A 114 -26.63 -14.52 21.67
CA ARG A 114 -27.64 -15.46 21.14
C ARG A 114 -27.32 -16.92 21.42
N SER A 115 -26.20 -17.21 22.08
CA SER A 115 -25.68 -18.57 22.28
C SER A 115 -25.58 -19.36 20.96
N GLU A 116 -25.19 -18.68 19.89
CA GLU A 116 -25.05 -19.25 18.56
C GLU A 116 -23.62 -19.76 18.34
N THR A 117 -23.47 -20.78 17.48
CA THR A 117 -22.16 -21.32 17.10
C THR A 117 -21.56 -20.54 15.94
N GLY A 118 -20.26 -20.26 16.03
CA GLY A 118 -19.48 -19.68 14.94
C GLY A 118 -18.22 -20.51 14.68
N PHE A 119 -17.69 -20.38 13.47
CA PHE A 119 -16.49 -21.09 13.02
C PHE A 119 -15.55 -20.14 12.28
N LEU A 120 -14.26 -20.35 12.43
CA LEU A 120 -13.20 -19.73 11.63
C LEU A 120 -12.67 -20.78 10.65
N LEU A 121 -12.69 -20.47 9.37
CA LEU A 121 -11.87 -21.18 8.37
C LEU A 121 -10.61 -20.35 8.14
N LYS A 122 -9.46 -20.99 8.33
CA LYS A 122 -8.15 -20.46 8.01
C LYS A 122 -7.65 -21.15 6.74
N ILE A 123 -7.45 -20.36 5.69
CA ILE A 123 -6.95 -20.83 4.40
C ILE A 123 -5.49 -20.38 4.31
N THR A 124 -4.58 -21.34 4.45
CA THR A 124 -3.14 -21.10 4.36
C THR A 124 -2.66 -21.32 2.94
N LEU A 125 -2.04 -20.27 2.39
CA LEU A 125 -1.41 -20.32 1.09
C LEU A 125 0.00 -20.90 1.23
N PRO A 126 0.46 -21.74 0.28
CA PRO A 126 1.81 -22.28 0.36
C PRO A 126 2.83 -21.14 0.26
N SER A 127 3.82 -21.10 1.15
CA SER A 127 4.97 -20.20 1.01
C SER A 127 5.81 -20.63 -0.20
N MET A 128 5.39 -20.18 -1.39
CA MET A 128 6.24 -20.17 -2.56
C MET A 128 6.87 -18.79 -2.60
N LYS A 129 8.19 -18.71 -2.76
CA LYS A 129 8.88 -17.48 -3.19
C LYS A 129 8.24 -16.81 -4.42
N HIS A 130 7.34 -17.53 -5.10
CA HIS A 130 6.51 -17.11 -6.23
C HIS A 130 5.03 -17.49 -6.07
N VAL A 131 4.39 -17.35 -4.91
CA VAL A 131 2.93 -17.21 -4.92
C VAL A 131 2.66 -15.94 -5.69
N LYS A 132 2.31 -16.08 -6.97
CA LYS A 132 1.93 -14.93 -7.78
C LYS A 132 0.73 -14.29 -7.10
N ASP A 133 0.72 -12.96 -6.99
CA ASP A 133 -0.41 -12.21 -6.45
C ASP A 133 -1.75 -12.67 -7.05
N SER A 134 -1.73 -13.13 -8.31
CA SER A 134 -2.88 -13.76 -8.99
C SER A 134 -3.47 -14.97 -8.25
N VAL A 135 -2.65 -15.86 -7.66
CA VAL A 135 -3.14 -17.00 -6.89
C VAL A 135 -3.81 -16.51 -5.61
N ARG A 136 -3.17 -15.60 -4.86
CA ARG A 136 -3.78 -14.99 -3.67
C ARG A 136 -5.10 -14.33 -4.02
N GLN A 137 -5.12 -13.51 -5.07
CA GLN A 137 -6.31 -12.81 -5.55
C GLN A 137 -7.45 -13.78 -5.89
N GLU A 138 -7.14 -14.86 -6.60
CA GLU A 138 -8.13 -15.87 -6.99
C GLU A 138 -8.69 -16.60 -5.76
N VAL A 139 -7.82 -17.00 -4.83
CA VAL A 139 -8.24 -17.66 -3.59
C VAL A 139 -9.10 -16.71 -2.75
N SER A 140 -8.73 -15.42 -2.64
CA SER A 140 -9.50 -14.41 -1.91
C SER A 140 -10.88 -14.18 -2.52
N ARG A 141 -10.98 -14.03 -3.84
CA ARG A 141 -12.26 -13.87 -4.54
C ARG A 141 -13.14 -15.11 -4.39
N THR A 142 -12.54 -16.29 -4.48
CA THR A 142 -13.24 -17.56 -4.31
C THR A 142 -13.75 -17.73 -2.88
N ALA A 143 -12.96 -17.34 -1.88
CA ALA A 143 -13.37 -17.33 -0.48
C ALA A 143 -14.54 -16.37 -0.25
N LEU A 144 -14.54 -15.19 -0.87
CA LEU A 144 -15.65 -14.24 -0.78
C LEU A 144 -16.92 -14.78 -1.47
N ALA A 145 -16.78 -15.48 -2.58
CA ALA A 145 -17.90 -16.06 -3.33
C ALA A 145 -18.51 -17.31 -2.68
N SER A 146 -17.75 -18.04 -1.85
CA SER A 146 -18.21 -19.28 -1.21
C SER A 146 -19.08 -19.03 0.03
N VAL A 147 -19.07 -17.81 0.57
CA VAL A 147 -19.71 -17.46 1.84
C VAL A 147 -20.97 -16.60 1.65
N ARG A 148 -21.78 -16.43 2.70
CA ARG A 148 -23.00 -15.62 2.63
C ARG A 148 -22.65 -14.13 2.76
N SER A 149 -22.90 -13.34 1.71
CA SER A 149 -22.53 -11.92 1.56
C SER A 149 -22.94 -10.96 2.69
N HIS A 150 -23.91 -11.33 3.53
CA HIS A 150 -24.44 -10.48 4.60
C HIS A 150 -24.21 -11.01 6.01
N TYR A 151 -23.67 -12.22 6.15
CA TYR A 151 -23.50 -12.87 7.45
C TYR A 151 -22.05 -13.28 7.67
N ASP A 152 -21.40 -13.83 6.66
CA ASP A 152 -20.04 -14.32 6.84
C ASP A 152 -19.06 -13.21 6.41
N ILE A 153 -17.89 -13.14 7.04
CA ILE A 153 -16.85 -12.15 6.70
C ILE A 153 -15.57 -12.85 6.25
N VAL A 154 -14.90 -12.26 5.27
CA VAL A 154 -13.63 -12.73 4.73
C VAL A 154 -12.60 -11.61 4.87
N GLY A 155 -11.42 -11.92 5.38
CA GLY A 155 -10.35 -10.96 5.55
C GLY A 155 -8.97 -11.56 5.34
N LEU A 156 -7.97 -10.69 5.19
CA LEU A 156 -6.57 -11.06 5.06
C LEU A 156 -5.89 -11.04 6.42
N ALA A 157 -5.15 -12.09 6.77
CA ALA A 157 -4.30 -12.14 7.95
C ALA A 157 -2.93 -11.48 7.67
N PRO A 158 -2.17 -11.09 8.72
CA PRO A 158 -0.84 -10.49 8.55
C PRO A 158 0.19 -11.38 7.84
N ASN A 159 -0.01 -12.70 7.85
CA ASN A 159 0.85 -13.68 7.21
C ASN A 159 0.34 -14.09 5.81
N ASP A 160 -0.48 -13.26 5.17
CA ASP A 160 -1.13 -13.48 3.87
C ASP A 160 -2.12 -14.67 3.81
N ASP A 161 -2.45 -15.28 4.95
CA ASP A 161 -3.52 -16.26 5.02
C ASP A 161 -4.89 -15.59 4.86
N ILE A 162 -5.85 -16.32 4.31
CA ILE A 162 -7.22 -15.83 4.16
C ILE A 162 -8.07 -16.40 5.31
N LEU A 163 -8.73 -15.50 6.03
CA LEU A 163 -9.57 -15.82 7.17
C LEU A 163 -11.03 -15.68 6.77
N VAL A 164 -11.86 -16.64 7.16
CA VAL A 164 -13.30 -16.62 6.93
C VAL A 164 -14.03 -16.92 8.23
N ILE A 165 -14.89 -16.01 8.68
CA ILE A 165 -15.78 -16.26 9.82
C ILE A 165 -17.15 -16.66 9.29
N LEU A 166 -17.61 -17.83 9.72
CA LEU A 166 -18.95 -18.33 9.48
C LEU A 166 -19.81 -18.12 10.73
N GLN A 167 -20.86 -17.31 10.60
CA GLN A 167 -21.80 -17.03 11.70
C GLN A 167 -22.96 -18.01 11.70
N ASN A 168 -23.46 -18.35 12.89
CA ASN A 168 -24.64 -19.20 13.09
C ASN A 168 -24.63 -20.43 12.17
N THR A 169 -23.53 -21.19 12.25
CA THR A 169 -23.25 -22.30 11.34
C THR A 169 -22.96 -23.55 12.13
N THR A 170 -23.27 -24.71 11.56
CA THR A 170 -22.97 -26.04 12.10
C THR A 170 -21.74 -26.62 11.40
N GLU A 171 -21.18 -27.71 11.93
CA GLU A 171 -20.07 -28.41 11.26
C GLU A 171 -20.43 -28.85 9.84
N GLU A 172 -21.69 -29.19 9.58
CA GLU A 172 -22.18 -29.49 8.24
C GLU A 172 -22.17 -28.24 7.34
N GLY A 173 -22.58 -27.09 7.86
CA GLY A 173 -22.47 -25.81 7.18
C GLY A 173 -21.02 -25.46 6.82
N VAL A 174 -20.07 -25.70 7.73
CA VAL A 174 -18.63 -25.53 7.48
C VAL A 174 -18.18 -26.42 6.32
N ARG A 175 -18.53 -27.72 6.35
CA ARG A 175 -18.20 -28.66 5.27
C ARG A 175 -18.77 -28.21 3.93
N LEU A 176 -19.99 -27.70 3.90
CA LEU A 176 -20.64 -27.23 2.68
C LEU A 176 -19.98 -25.96 2.12
N VAL A 177 -19.59 -25.01 2.97
CA VAL A 177 -18.82 -23.82 2.54
C VAL A 177 -17.45 -24.23 2.03
N ARG A 178 -16.75 -25.10 2.75
CA ARG A 178 -15.44 -25.63 2.33
C ARG A 178 -15.52 -26.37 1.00
N GLY A 179 -16.54 -27.20 0.81
CA GLY A 179 -16.79 -27.90 -0.46
C GLY A 179 -16.98 -26.91 -1.61
N ARG A 180 -17.91 -25.96 -1.46
CA ARG A 180 -18.14 -24.89 -2.46
C ARG A 180 -16.86 -24.11 -2.78
N PHE A 181 -16.07 -23.77 -1.77
CA PHE A 181 -14.81 -23.07 -1.96
C PHE A 181 -13.83 -23.89 -2.80
N LEU A 182 -13.64 -25.17 -2.48
CA LEU A 182 -12.73 -26.05 -3.22
C LEU A 182 -13.22 -26.32 -4.65
N ASP A 183 -14.53 -26.51 -4.84
CA ASP A 183 -15.14 -26.72 -6.14
C ASP A 183 -14.91 -25.51 -7.05
N LEU A 184 -15.18 -24.30 -6.55
CA LEU A 184 -14.94 -23.06 -7.30
C LEU A 184 -13.45 -22.87 -7.60
N LEU A 185 -12.57 -23.18 -6.64
CA LEU A 185 -11.15 -23.00 -6.81
C LEU A 185 -10.56 -23.97 -7.85
N SER A 186 -11.15 -25.16 -7.98
CA SER A 186 -10.76 -26.16 -8.98
C SER A 186 -11.01 -25.75 -10.42
N ILE A 187 -11.90 -24.77 -10.65
CA ILE A 187 -12.17 -24.22 -11.98
C ILE A 187 -11.05 -23.27 -12.41
N SER A 188 -10.46 -22.54 -11.45
CA SER A 188 -9.52 -21.45 -11.71
C SER A 188 -8.05 -21.81 -11.50
N LEU A 189 -7.74 -22.81 -10.68
CA LEU A 189 -6.37 -23.20 -10.33
C LEU A 189 -6.04 -24.64 -10.74
N SER A 190 -4.76 -24.89 -11.03
CA SER A 190 -4.27 -26.23 -11.35
C SER A 190 -4.21 -27.13 -10.11
N ALA A 191 -4.38 -28.44 -10.30
CA ALA A 191 -4.36 -29.44 -9.22
C ALA A 191 -3.12 -29.34 -8.33
N HIS A 192 -1.94 -29.10 -8.92
CA HIS A 192 -0.70 -28.95 -8.16
C HIS A 192 -0.70 -27.77 -7.17
N VAL A 193 -1.41 -26.69 -7.47
CA VAL A 193 -1.55 -25.55 -6.56
C VAL A 193 -2.58 -25.86 -5.48
N LEU A 194 -3.70 -26.51 -5.85
CA LEU A 194 -4.78 -26.87 -4.93
C LEU A 194 -4.32 -27.79 -3.80
N GLU A 195 -3.50 -28.81 -4.12
CA GLU A 195 -2.98 -29.77 -3.12
C GLU A 195 -2.13 -29.12 -2.02
N ARG A 196 -1.65 -27.89 -2.28
CA ARG A 196 -0.79 -27.15 -1.36
C ARG A 196 -1.54 -26.11 -0.54
N ILE A 197 -2.81 -25.87 -0.85
CA ILE A 197 -3.67 -24.98 -0.07
C ILE A 197 -4.26 -25.77 1.09
N VAL A 198 -4.00 -25.30 2.31
CA VAL A 198 -4.50 -25.95 3.52
C VAL A 198 -5.68 -25.16 4.04
N VAL A 199 -6.83 -25.83 4.19
CA VAL A 199 -8.03 -25.24 4.80
C VAL A 199 -8.27 -25.91 6.15
N ALA A 200 -8.04 -25.16 7.22
CA ALA A 200 -8.31 -25.59 8.58
C ALA A 200 -9.58 -24.90 9.10
N ASP A 201 -10.43 -25.64 9.80
CA ASP A 201 -11.59 -25.10 10.51
C ASP A 201 -11.39 -25.16 12.03
N LEU A 202 -11.81 -24.08 12.70
CA LEU A 202 -11.74 -23.95 14.14
C LEU A 202 -13.08 -23.45 14.66
N LYS A 203 -13.67 -24.15 15.62
CA LYS A 203 -14.87 -23.70 16.31
C LYS A 203 -14.54 -22.50 17.20
N ILE A 204 -15.37 -21.46 17.12
CA ILE A 204 -15.23 -20.29 17.99
C ILE A 204 -15.61 -20.67 19.41
N ASP A 205 -14.69 -20.49 20.34
CA ASP A 205 -14.90 -20.75 21.76
C ASP A 205 -15.26 -19.46 22.49
N LEU A 206 -16.55 -19.27 22.75
CA LEU A 206 -17.09 -18.07 23.41
C LEU A 206 -16.82 -18.02 24.93
N SER A 207 -16.15 -19.02 25.50
CA SER A 207 -15.71 -19.01 26.90
C SER A 207 -14.59 -18.00 27.16
N HIS A 208 -13.92 -17.54 26.10
CA HIS A 208 -12.92 -16.49 26.18
C HIS A 208 -13.46 -15.15 26.66
N GLN A 209 -12.57 -14.39 27.31
CA GLN A 209 -12.87 -13.08 27.88
C GLN A 209 -13.26 -12.07 26.78
N ASP A 210 -12.54 -12.08 25.66
CA ASP A 210 -12.75 -11.19 24.51
C ASP A 210 -12.39 -11.88 23.18
N SER A 211 -12.85 -11.31 22.07
CA SER A 211 -12.61 -11.83 20.72
C SER A 211 -11.18 -11.68 20.23
N GLY A 212 -10.46 -10.64 20.67
CA GLY A 212 -9.09 -10.36 20.25
C GLY A 212 -8.13 -11.43 20.75
N SER A 213 -8.17 -11.73 22.05
CA SER A 213 -7.33 -12.74 22.68
C SER A 213 -7.62 -14.18 22.22
N TRP A 214 -8.84 -14.44 21.73
CA TRP A 214 -9.16 -15.68 21.03
C TRP A 214 -8.55 -15.71 19.63
N LEU A 215 -8.73 -14.63 18.85
CA LEU A 215 -8.25 -14.55 17.47
C LEU A 215 -6.72 -14.60 17.39
N GLU A 216 -6.00 -13.94 18.30
CA GLU A 216 -4.53 -13.99 18.37
C GLU A 216 -3.99 -15.40 18.63
N ARG A 217 -4.74 -16.24 19.34
CA ARG A 217 -4.37 -17.65 19.54
C ARG A 217 -4.72 -18.52 18.34
N ALA A 218 -5.88 -18.27 17.72
CA ALA A 218 -6.33 -18.98 16.54
C ALA A 218 -5.48 -18.65 15.30
N VAL A 219 -5.00 -17.42 15.21
CA VAL A 219 -4.16 -16.89 14.13
C VAL A 219 -2.94 -16.24 14.76
N PRO A 220 -1.91 -17.02 15.12
CA PRO A 220 -0.67 -16.46 15.63
C PRO A 220 -0.09 -15.51 14.59
N GLN A 221 0.17 -14.26 14.99
CA GLN A 221 0.96 -13.37 14.15
C GLN A 221 2.32 -14.04 13.95
N ALA A 222 2.80 -14.08 12.70
CA ALA A 222 4.18 -14.48 12.44
C ALA A 222 5.06 -13.56 13.30
N SER A 223 5.72 -14.15 14.29
CA SER A 223 6.60 -13.39 15.18
C SER A 223 7.67 -12.70 14.33
N HIS A 224 8.16 -11.57 14.83
CA HIS A 224 9.32 -10.81 14.37
C HIS A 224 10.64 -11.64 14.30
N ALA A 225 10.62 -12.88 13.82
CA ALA A 225 11.75 -13.81 13.82
C ALA A 225 12.58 -13.78 12.52
N GLU A 226 12.25 -12.96 11.52
CA GLU A 226 13.05 -12.80 10.29
C GLU A 226 13.86 -11.49 10.21
N GLN A 227 13.95 -10.70 11.29
CA GLN A 227 14.80 -9.49 11.32
C GLN A 227 16.21 -9.69 11.90
N GLU A 228 16.61 -10.91 12.32
CA GLU A 228 17.95 -11.15 12.90
C GLU A 228 18.98 -11.78 11.96
N HIS A 229 18.69 -12.01 10.66
CA HIS A 229 19.67 -12.63 9.74
C HIS A 229 20.15 -11.76 8.56
N GLN A 230 20.01 -10.42 8.65
CA GLN A 230 20.65 -9.48 7.71
C GLN A 230 21.43 -8.37 8.43
N GLY A 231 22.22 -8.76 9.43
CA GLY A 231 23.15 -7.87 10.13
C GLY A 231 24.48 -8.55 10.41
N THR A 232 25.20 -8.93 9.35
CA THR A 232 26.65 -9.23 9.36
C THR A 232 27.23 -8.84 8.01
#